data_AF-A0A2W6CX77-F1
#
_entry.id   AF-A0A2W6CX77-F1
#
_cell.length_a   1.000
_cell.length_b   1.000
_cell.length_c   1.000
_cell.angle_alpha   90.00
_cell.angle_beta   90.00
_cell.angle_gamma   90.00
#
_symmetry.space_group_name_H-M   'P 1'
#
loop_
_entity.id
_entity.type
_entity.pdbx_description
1 polymer ?
#
loop_
_entity_poly.entity_id
_entity_poly.type
_entity_poly.pdbx_seq_one_letter_code
_entity_poly.pdbx_strand_id
1 'polypeptide(L)'
;MSALNLAFEGFVQVRLATDPDPADEPRGVSGWTHAVAGEPDLDRVLVLHEDDPRRVARSHGPWADVTVRSVTMDGTAASQHPLVGARVDLLDAPKFEGRNWIIASDGAEPIDPVHLRVSGAGVVLDKRDIVSGPDGAEIPFYRIPPDVLARRMPQMQTDETARAEVFAALGVPGGDPVAWRAERKKTLLDELRSPGVAHDVVQSTALRTRILDLDLGGPAVGTVGVRMLYRFALHGPGTASDAQGILPGTPKVDDDWPLEFWVGGWDADAFCMFMRGTLTVPLG
;
A
#
# COMPACT_ATOMS: atom_id res chain seq x y z
N MET A 1 3.45 1.94 -31.03
CA MET A 1 2.34 2.57 -30.29
C MET A 1 2.97 3.41 -29.22
N SER A 2 2.52 4.66 -29.05
CA SER A 2 3.10 5.53 -28.03
C SER A 2 2.54 5.17 -26.64
N ALA A 3 3.34 5.29 -25.59
CA ALA A 3 2.95 5.00 -24.22
C ALA A 3 3.65 5.95 -23.23
N LEU A 4 2.86 6.37 -22.23
CA LEU A 4 3.31 7.09 -21.05
C LEU A 4 3.51 6.08 -19.92
N ASN A 5 4.71 6.02 -19.35
CA ASN A 5 4.97 5.19 -18.16
C ASN A 5 5.24 6.09 -16.96
N LEU A 6 4.51 5.83 -15.88
CA LEU A 6 4.58 6.57 -14.63
C LEU A 6 5.11 5.63 -13.55
N ALA A 7 6.36 5.83 -13.14
CA ALA A 7 6.90 5.12 -11.99
C ALA A 7 6.54 5.89 -10.72
N PHE A 8 5.96 5.22 -9.75
CA PHE A 8 5.49 5.82 -8.49
C PHE A 8 6.02 5.07 -7.28
N GLU A 9 6.19 5.77 -6.17
CA GLU A 9 6.54 5.13 -4.90
C GLU A 9 6.20 6.01 -3.69
N GLY A 10 6.05 5.36 -2.54
CA GLY A 10 5.82 6.01 -1.26
C GLY A 10 5.39 5.06 -0.16
N PHE A 11 5.24 5.60 1.05
CA PHE A 11 4.65 4.84 2.15
C PHE A 11 3.13 4.81 2.07
N VAL A 12 2.57 3.69 2.47
CA VAL A 12 1.13 3.44 2.55
C VAL A 12 0.82 2.91 3.95
N GLN A 13 -0.24 3.41 4.58
CA GLN A 13 -0.75 2.83 5.83
C GLN A 13 -1.82 1.77 5.53
N VAL A 14 -1.84 0.66 6.28
CA VAL A 14 -2.89 -0.36 6.15
C VAL A 14 -3.21 -1.04 7.49
N ARG A 15 -4.18 -0.53 8.22
CA ARG A 15 -4.44 -0.98 9.60
C ARG A 15 -5.30 -2.23 9.59
N LEU A 16 -4.68 -3.40 9.76
CA LEU A 16 -5.35 -4.70 9.74
C LEU A 16 -4.95 -5.54 10.94
N ALA A 17 -5.86 -6.43 11.37
CA ALA A 17 -5.54 -7.49 12.31
C ALA A 17 -4.78 -8.59 11.59
N THR A 18 -3.89 -9.27 12.30
CA THR A 18 -3.04 -10.32 11.74
C THR A 18 -3.35 -11.68 12.33
N ASP A 19 -3.02 -12.73 11.59
CA ASP A 19 -3.24 -14.11 12.01
C ASP A 19 -2.74 -14.36 13.45
N PRO A 20 -3.53 -15.07 14.27
CA PRO A 20 -4.72 -15.86 13.91
C PRO A 20 -6.07 -15.10 14.00
N ASP A 21 -6.05 -13.77 14.13
CA ASP A 21 -7.31 -13.01 14.21
C ASP A 21 -8.07 -13.04 12.88
N PRO A 22 -9.42 -13.02 12.90
CA PRO A 22 -10.18 -12.84 11.68
C PRO A 22 -9.84 -11.54 10.96
N ALA A 23 -9.93 -11.56 9.64
CA ALA A 23 -9.66 -10.41 8.81
C ALA A 23 -10.58 -9.21 9.12
N ASP A 24 -11.69 -9.36 9.83
CA ASP A 24 -12.57 -8.27 10.25
C ASP A 24 -12.54 -8.01 11.77
N GLU A 25 -11.55 -8.56 12.50
CA GLU A 25 -11.34 -8.29 13.91
C GLU A 25 -10.98 -6.79 14.13
N PRO A 26 -11.85 -6.00 14.78
CA PRO A 26 -11.72 -4.55 14.82
C PRO A 26 -10.51 -4.04 15.62
N ARG A 27 -9.98 -4.82 16.57
CA ARG A 27 -8.95 -4.33 17.50
C ARG A 27 -7.64 -5.08 17.45
N GLY A 28 -7.61 -6.27 16.85
CA GLY A 28 -6.56 -7.25 17.06
C GLY A 28 -6.60 -7.79 18.50
N VAL A 29 -6.49 -9.10 18.66
CA VAL A 29 -6.64 -9.77 19.97
C VAL A 29 -5.55 -10.82 20.16
N SER A 30 -5.34 -11.66 19.16
CA SER A 30 -4.49 -12.84 19.22
C SER A 30 -3.27 -12.73 18.33
N GLY A 31 -3.35 -11.89 17.30
CA GLY A 31 -2.27 -11.61 16.38
C GLY A 31 -1.16 -10.77 17.01
N TRP A 32 -0.42 -10.08 16.15
CA TRP A 32 0.73 -9.26 16.52
C TRP A 32 0.56 -7.79 16.10
N THR A 33 -0.68 -7.41 15.79
CA THR A 33 -1.09 -6.06 15.43
C THR A 33 -2.32 -5.68 16.23
N HIS A 34 -2.33 -4.47 16.78
CA HIS A 34 -3.43 -4.01 17.64
C HIS A 34 -3.79 -2.56 17.35
N ALA A 35 -5.08 -2.23 17.32
CA ALA A 35 -5.51 -0.84 17.48
C ALA A 35 -5.34 -0.45 18.95
N VAL A 36 -4.55 0.58 19.23
CA VAL A 36 -4.20 0.95 20.61
C VAL A 36 -5.18 1.97 21.20
N ALA A 37 -5.01 2.30 22.48
CA ALA A 37 -5.90 3.22 23.18
C ALA A 37 -6.03 4.56 22.44
N GLY A 38 -7.28 5.01 22.22
CA GLY A 38 -7.58 6.26 21.50
C GLY A 38 -7.61 6.14 19.97
N GLU A 39 -7.14 5.03 19.39
CA GLU A 39 -7.27 4.78 17.95
C GLU A 39 -8.66 4.20 17.62
N PRO A 40 -9.21 4.50 16.43
CA PRO A 40 -10.41 3.82 15.92
C PRO A 40 -10.07 2.38 15.51
N ASP A 41 -11.09 1.64 15.13
CA ASP A 41 -10.94 0.24 14.72
C ASP A 41 -10.14 0.08 13.42
N LEU A 42 -9.52 -1.09 13.28
CA LEU A 42 -8.80 -1.54 12.10
C LEU A 42 -9.79 -1.68 10.93
N ASP A 43 -9.57 -0.94 9.84
CA ASP A 43 -10.46 -0.90 8.68
C ASP A 43 -9.89 -1.57 7.43
N ARG A 44 -8.59 -1.94 7.49
CA ARG A 44 -7.78 -2.60 6.46
C ARG A 44 -7.60 -1.80 5.19
N VAL A 45 -8.00 -0.54 5.20
CA VAL A 45 -7.96 0.28 4.00
C VAL A 45 -6.52 0.70 3.74
N LEU A 46 -6.07 0.55 2.49
CA LEU A 46 -4.79 1.09 2.06
C LEU A 46 -4.93 2.62 1.92
N VAL A 47 -4.24 3.35 2.80
CA VAL A 47 -4.21 4.82 2.85
C VAL A 47 -2.88 5.30 2.28
N LEU A 48 -2.93 5.94 1.11
CA LEU A 48 -1.72 6.33 0.36
C LEU A 48 -1.21 7.73 0.71
N HIS A 49 -2.00 8.53 1.44
CA HIS A 49 -1.68 9.93 1.71
C HIS A 49 -2.06 10.35 3.13
N GLU A 50 -1.26 11.26 3.69
CA GLU A 50 -1.43 11.76 5.05
C GLU A 50 -2.72 12.58 5.26
N ASP A 51 -3.23 13.22 4.20
CA ASP A 51 -4.44 14.04 4.25
C ASP A 51 -5.75 13.22 4.20
N ASP A 52 -5.65 11.89 4.06
CA ASP A 52 -6.81 11.00 4.10
C ASP A 52 -7.41 10.95 5.52
N PRO A 53 -8.73 11.11 5.70
CA PRO A 53 -9.36 11.10 7.02
C PRO A 53 -9.25 9.75 7.77
N ARG A 54 -8.92 8.65 7.08
CA ARG A 54 -8.68 7.33 7.69
C ARG A 54 -7.26 7.19 8.23
N ARG A 55 -6.37 8.11 7.89
CA ARG A 55 -4.99 8.14 8.36
C ARG A 55 -4.96 8.27 9.89
N VAL A 56 -4.25 7.35 10.55
CA VAL A 56 -3.97 7.40 12.00
C VAL A 56 -2.47 7.36 12.21
N ALA A 57 -1.88 8.54 12.40
CA ALA A 57 -0.45 8.72 12.60
C ALA A 57 -0.01 8.23 13.98
N ARG A 58 0.91 7.26 13.99
CA ARG A 58 1.66 6.87 15.18
C ARG A 58 2.97 7.62 15.23
N SER A 59 3.40 8.02 16.43
CA SER A 59 4.69 8.67 16.64
C SER A 59 5.82 7.83 16.02
N HIS A 60 6.77 8.51 15.39
CA HIS A 60 7.91 7.92 14.68
C HIS A 60 7.55 7.07 13.44
N GLY A 61 6.27 6.87 13.10
CA GLY A 61 5.87 6.26 11.83
C GLY A 61 6.29 7.11 10.62
N PRO A 62 6.46 6.50 9.44
CA PRO A 62 6.73 7.25 8.22
C PRO A 62 5.48 8.05 7.79
N TRP A 63 5.72 9.10 7.01
CA TRP A 63 4.67 9.89 6.38
C TRP A 63 4.10 9.13 5.17
N ALA A 64 2.78 8.93 5.12
CA ALA A 64 2.14 8.26 3.99
C ALA A 64 2.00 9.22 2.81
N ASP A 65 2.64 8.92 1.68
CA ASP A 65 2.54 9.72 0.46
C ASP A 65 3.10 8.98 -0.76
N VAL A 66 2.21 8.45 -1.62
CA VAL A 66 2.58 7.79 -2.88
C VAL A 66 2.47 8.77 -4.05
N THR A 67 3.60 9.06 -4.69
CA THR A 67 3.65 10.00 -5.81
C THR A 67 4.44 9.45 -6.97
N VAL A 68 4.16 9.97 -8.17
CA VAL A 68 4.94 9.69 -9.37
C VAL A 68 6.35 10.25 -9.18
N ARG A 69 7.37 9.40 -9.28
CA ARG A 69 8.78 9.78 -9.14
C ARG A 69 9.48 9.99 -10.45
N SER A 70 9.07 9.28 -11.49
CA SER A 70 9.62 9.48 -12.84
C SER A 70 8.60 9.17 -13.91
N VAL A 71 8.79 9.82 -15.04
CA VAL A 71 7.97 9.65 -16.23
C VAL A 71 8.88 9.22 -17.37
N THR A 72 8.47 8.21 -18.13
CA THR A 72 9.10 7.88 -19.41
C THR A 72 8.07 7.89 -20.54
N MET A 73 8.50 8.40 -21.67
CA MET A 73 7.73 8.49 -22.91
C MET A 73 8.39 7.60 -23.94
N ASP A 74 7.72 6.53 -24.37
CA ASP A 74 8.26 5.61 -25.37
C ASP A 74 9.67 5.09 -25.01
N GLY A 75 9.86 4.80 -23.72
CA GLY A 75 11.14 4.34 -23.16
C GLY A 75 12.18 5.44 -22.91
N THR A 76 11.91 6.70 -23.29
CA THR A 76 12.79 7.84 -23.06
C THR A 76 12.41 8.57 -21.78
N ALA A 77 13.38 8.81 -20.89
CA ALA A 77 13.14 9.53 -19.64
C ALA A 77 12.70 10.98 -19.90
N ALA A 78 11.60 11.39 -19.28
CA ALA A 78 11.08 12.75 -19.31
C ALA A 78 11.15 13.35 -17.89
N SER A 79 12.37 13.62 -17.42
CA SER A 79 12.63 14.03 -16.02
C SER A 79 12.02 15.36 -15.60
N GLN A 80 11.64 16.21 -16.55
CA GLN A 80 10.96 17.50 -16.32
C GLN A 80 9.46 17.43 -16.65
N HIS A 81 8.90 16.23 -16.79
CA HIS A 81 7.48 16.08 -17.11
C HIS A 81 6.62 16.60 -15.95
N PRO A 82 5.54 17.37 -16.20
CA PRO A 82 4.71 17.95 -15.14
C PRO A 82 4.01 16.95 -14.20
N LEU A 83 3.91 15.69 -14.63
CA LEU A 83 3.41 14.59 -13.78
C LEU A 83 4.44 14.07 -12.76
N VAL A 84 5.71 14.47 -12.80
CA VAL A 84 6.63 14.17 -11.71
C VAL A 84 6.13 14.87 -10.44
N GLY A 85 5.90 14.11 -9.37
CA GLY A 85 5.25 14.57 -8.15
C GLY A 85 3.71 14.49 -8.17
N ALA A 86 3.11 13.98 -9.26
CA ALA A 86 1.66 13.76 -9.29
C ALA A 86 1.25 12.74 -8.21
N ARG A 87 0.07 12.98 -7.63
CA ARG A 87 -0.56 12.14 -6.62
C ARG A 87 -1.00 10.82 -7.23
N VAL A 88 -0.82 9.71 -6.52
CA VAL A 88 -1.31 8.39 -6.91
C VAL A 88 -2.23 7.86 -5.83
N ASP A 89 -3.51 7.74 -6.15
CA ASP A 89 -4.53 7.24 -5.24
C ASP A 89 -5.00 5.83 -5.64
N LEU A 90 -5.31 5.01 -4.63
CA LEU A 90 -6.17 3.84 -4.76
C LEU A 90 -7.52 4.17 -4.11
N LEU A 91 -8.55 4.33 -4.94
CA LEU A 91 -9.87 4.84 -4.55
C LEU A 91 -10.81 3.72 -4.08
N ASP A 92 -11.96 4.12 -3.52
CA ASP A 92 -13.05 3.22 -3.10
C ASP A 92 -12.71 2.27 -1.96
N ALA A 93 -11.81 2.69 -1.07
CA ALA A 93 -11.41 1.95 0.13
C ALA A 93 -10.78 0.57 -0.18
N PRO A 94 -9.66 0.54 -0.92
CA PRO A 94 -8.95 -0.69 -1.29
C PRO A 94 -8.50 -1.48 -0.05
N LYS A 95 -8.62 -2.81 -0.07
CA LYS A 95 -8.20 -3.70 1.01
C LYS A 95 -7.48 -4.92 0.46
N PHE A 96 -6.61 -5.51 1.27
CA PHE A 96 -6.21 -6.91 1.07
C PHE A 96 -7.40 -7.82 1.38
N GLU A 97 -7.84 -8.61 0.39
CA GLU A 97 -9.00 -9.51 0.50
C GLU A 97 -8.55 -10.97 0.63
N GLY A 98 -7.96 -11.35 1.77
CA GLY A 98 -7.64 -12.75 2.08
C GLY A 98 -8.80 -13.56 2.66
N ARG A 99 -9.61 -12.92 3.53
CA ARG A 99 -10.72 -13.53 4.30
C ARG A 99 -10.34 -14.87 4.94
N ASN A 100 -9.28 -14.89 5.75
CA ASN A 100 -8.82 -16.06 6.51
C ASN A 100 -8.73 -17.32 5.65
N TRP A 101 -7.90 -17.30 4.59
CA TRP A 101 -7.67 -18.48 3.74
C TRP A 101 -8.86 -18.90 2.85
N ILE A 102 -9.99 -18.17 2.89
CA ILE A 102 -11.14 -18.43 2.00
C ILE A 102 -10.86 -17.94 0.58
N ILE A 103 -10.30 -16.74 0.45
CA ILE A 103 -9.97 -16.13 -0.85
C ILE A 103 -8.50 -16.37 -1.18
N ALA A 104 -7.61 -16.15 -0.21
CA ALA A 104 -6.18 -16.27 -0.37
C ALA A 104 -5.51 -16.68 0.93
N SER A 105 -4.38 -17.38 0.82
CA SER A 105 -3.44 -17.57 1.93
C SER A 105 -2.77 -16.27 2.33
N ASP A 106 -2.21 -16.23 3.53
CA ASP A 106 -1.42 -15.10 4.03
C ASP A 106 -0.35 -14.67 3.03
N GLY A 107 -0.29 -13.36 2.76
CA GLY A 107 0.66 -12.75 1.82
C GLY A 107 0.34 -13.00 0.34
N ALA A 108 -0.76 -13.69 0.02
CA ALA A 108 -1.27 -13.90 -1.32
C ALA A 108 -2.58 -13.13 -1.58
N GLU A 109 -2.94 -12.18 -0.72
CA GLU A 109 -4.23 -11.50 -0.79
C GLU A 109 -4.29 -10.56 -2.00
N PRO A 110 -5.31 -10.66 -2.86
CA PRO A 110 -5.54 -9.65 -3.88
C PRO A 110 -5.99 -8.34 -3.23
N ILE A 111 -5.74 -7.22 -3.90
CA ILE A 111 -6.31 -5.92 -3.52
C ILE A 111 -7.66 -5.76 -4.23
N ASP A 112 -8.70 -5.39 -3.49
CA ASP A 112 -10.00 -5.02 -4.05
C ASP A 112 -10.67 -3.89 -3.24
N PRO A 113 -11.29 -2.90 -3.89
CA PRO A 113 -11.22 -2.62 -5.33
C PRO A 113 -9.82 -2.18 -5.77
N VAL A 114 -9.53 -2.32 -7.07
CA VAL A 114 -8.37 -1.67 -7.72
C VAL A 114 -8.91 -0.54 -8.60
N HIS A 115 -8.99 0.66 -8.03
CA HIS A 115 -9.37 1.88 -8.73
C HIS A 115 -8.22 2.87 -8.60
N LEU A 116 -7.40 2.97 -9.65
CA LEU A 116 -6.22 3.81 -9.66
C LEU A 116 -6.54 5.18 -10.23
N ARG A 117 -6.10 6.23 -9.51
CA ARG A 117 -6.12 7.61 -10.02
C ARG A 117 -4.74 8.22 -9.91
N VAL A 118 -4.26 8.82 -10.99
CA VAL A 118 -3.10 9.72 -10.98
C VAL A 118 -3.58 11.13 -11.25
N SER A 119 -3.23 12.08 -10.38
CA SER A 119 -3.64 13.48 -10.55
C SER A 119 -2.51 14.46 -10.25
N GLY A 120 -2.33 15.44 -11.13
CA GLY A 120 -1.26 16.44 -11.00
C GLY A 120 -1.16 17.34 -12.22
N ALA A 121 -0.73 18.59 -12.01
CA ALA A 121 -0.54 19.58 -13.08
C ALA A 121 -1.75 19.79 -14.01
N GLY A 122 -2.98 19.57 -13.53
CA GLY A 122 -4.20 19.68 -14.35
C GLY A 122 -4.54 18.43 -15.17
N VAL A 123 -3.72 17.39 -15.10
CA VAL A 123 -3.99 16.06 -15.67
C VAL A 123 -4.63 15.17 -14.62
N VAL A 124 -5.65 14.40 -15.03
CA VAL A 124 -6.26 13.32 -14.26
C VAL A 124 -6.34 12.08 -15.13
N LEU A 125 -5.76 10.98 -14.66
CA LEU A 125 -5.84 9.65 -15.26
C LEU A 125 -6.54 8.76 -14.25
N ASP A 126 -7.66 8.15 -14.62
CA ASP A 126 -8.54 7.44 -13.70
C ASP A 126 -8.98 6.13 -14.36
N LYS A 127 -8.72 5.00 -13.71
CA LYS A 127 -9.09 3.69 -14.26
C LYS A 127 -9.38 2.68 -13.16
N ARG A 128 -10.49 1.98 -13.32
CA ARG A 128 -10.90 0.89 -12.44
C ARG A 128 -10.70 -0.44 -13.14
N ASP A 129 -10.04 -1.38 -12.47
CA ASP A 129 -10.01 -2.76 -12.89
C ASP A 129 -11.27 -3.47 -12.37
N ILE A 130 -12.00 -4.10 -13.28
CA ILE A 130 -13.17 -4.93 -12.99
C ILE A 130 -12.95 -6.34 -13.52
N VAL A 131 -13.67 -7.29 -12.95
CA VAL A 131 -13.80 -8.63 -13.53
C VAL A 131 -15.23 -8.74 -14.06
N SER A 132 -15.37 -8.92 -15.37
CA SER A 132 -16.67 -9.02 -16.02
C SER A 132 -16.99 -10.46 -16.42
N GLY A 133 -18.27 -10.81 -16.37
CA GLY A 133 -18.79 -12.08 -16.88
C GLY A 133 -18.90 -12.10 -18.42
N PRO A 134 -19.32 -13.23 -19.00
CA PRO A 134 -19.54 -13.36 -20.45
C PRO A 134 -20.58 -12.39 -21.01
N ASP A 135 -21.48 -11.88 -20.18
CA ASP A 135 -22.50 -10.88 -20.50
C ASP A 135 -21.99 -9.44 -20.37
N GLY A 136 -20.73 -9.25 -19.97
CA GLY A 136 -20.11 -7.94 -19.75
C GLY A 136 -20.44 -7.32 -18.38
N ALA A 137 -21.25 -7.97 -17.54
CA ALA A 137 -21.58 -7.46 -16.22
C ALA A 137 -20.44 -7.68 -15.23
N GLU A 138 -20.18 -6.71 -14.34
CA GLU A 138 -19.20 -6.86 -13.27
C GLU A 138 -19.61 -8.01 -12.33
N ILE A 139 -18.69 -8.95 -12.11
CA ILE A 139 -18.86 -10.06 -11.16
C ILE A 139 -18.54 -9.54 -9.76
N PRO A 140 -19.43 -9.68 -8.77
CA PRO A 140 -19.11 -9.37 -7.39
C PRO A 140 -17.89 -10.16 -6.92
N PHE A 141 -16.98 -9.52 -6.19
CA PHE A 141 -15.68 -10.09 -5.83
C PHE A 141 -15.73 -11.53 -5.29
N TYR A 142 -16.65 -11.80 -4.35
CA TYR A 142 -16.85 -13.11 -3.72
C TYR A 142 -17.42 -14.20 -4.64
N ARG A 143 -17.74 -13.86 -5.90
CA ARG A 143 -18.22 -14.78 -6.94
C ARG A 143 -17.22 -14.94 -8.09
N ILE A 144 -16.08 -14.25 -8.05
CA ILE A 144 -15.07 -14.37 -9.09
C ILE A 144 -14.50 -15.80 -9.06
N PRO A 145 -14.51 -16.54 -10.19
CA PRO A 145 -13.89 -17.85 -10.26
C PRO A 145 -12.38 -17.79 -9.91
N PRO A 146 -11.82 -18.74 -9.15
CA PRO A 146 -10.42 -18.69 -8.73
C PRO A 146 -9.39 -18.53 -9.86
N ASP A 147 -9.64 -19.16 -11.01
CA ASP A 147 -8.79 -19.06 -12.20
C ASP A 147 -8.80 -17.65 -12.82
N VAL A 148 -9.93 -16.95 -12.71
CA VAL A 148 -10.06 -15.55 -13.14
C VAL A 148 -9.44 -14.61 -12.11
N LEU A 149 -9.63 -14.88 -10.81
CA LEU A 149 -9.05 -14.10 -9.71
C LEU A 149 -7.52 -14.20 -9.69
N ALA A 150 -6.95 -15.33 -10.14
CA ALA A 150 -5.52 -15.58 -10.18
C ALA A 150 -4.71 -14.45 -10.84
N ARG A 151 -5.29 -13.71 -11.81
CA ARG A 151 -4.63 -12.56 -12.44
C ARG A 151 -4.34 -11.40 -11.48
N ARG A 152 -5.09 -11.27 -10.39
CA ARG A 152 -4.96 -10.22 -9.37
C ARG A 152 -4.15 -10.66 -8.15
N MET A 153 -3.82 -11.94 -8.05
CA MET A 153 -3.07 -12.49 -6.91
C MET A 153 -1.63 -12.00 -6.97
N PRO A 154 -1.06 -11.50 -5.85
CA PRO A 154 0.34 -11.15 -5.82
C PRO A 154 1.24 -12.39 -5.83
N GLN A 155 2.48 -12.17 -6.25
CA GLN A 155 3.57 -13.11 -6.07
C GLN A 155 4.36 -12.69 -4.82
N MET A 156 4.33 -13.53 -3.79
CA MET A 156 5.15 -13.30 -2.61
C MET A 156 6.63 -13.57 -2.94
N GLN A 157 7.48 -12.61 -2.64
CA GLN A 157 8.92 -12.66 -2.89
C GLN A 157 9.68 -12.44 -1.60
N THR A 158 10.52 -13.41 -1.25
CA THR A 158 11.29 -13.46 0.00
C THR A 158 12.77 -13.74 -0.25
N ASP A 159 13.21 -13.68 -1.51
CA ASP A 159 14.61 -13.83 -1.87
C ASP A 159 15.44 -12.61 -1.41
N GLU A 160 16.77 -12.76 -1.41
CA GLU A 160 17.69 -11.75 -0.90
C GLU A 160 17.61 -10.42 -1.67
N THR A 161 17.32 -10.47 -2.97
CA THR A 161 17.22 -9.25 -3.80
C THR A 161 15.96 -8.47 -3.46
N ALA A 162 14.81 -9.15 -3.39
CA ALA A 162 13.55 -8.55 -2.97
C ALA A 162 13.67 -7.94 -1.56
N ARG A 163 14.27 -8.69 -0.63
CA ARG A 163 14.45 -8.25 0.75
C ARG A 163 15.37 -7.04 0.86
N ALA A 164 16.48 -7.01 0.11
CA ALA A 164 17.40 -5.88 0.10
C ALA A 164 16.73 -4.61 -0.43
N GLU A 165 15.91 -4.72 -1.48
CA GLU A 165 15.13 -3.59 -2.00
C GLU A 165 14.14 -3.06 -0.96
N VAL A 166 13.40 -3.95 -0.30
CA VAL A 166 12.44 -3.58 0.76
C VAL A 166 13.16 -2.86 1.91
N PHE A 167 14.26 -3.41 2.41
CA PHE A 167 15.01 -2.80 3.51
C PHE A 167 15.58 -1.43 3.13
N ALA A 168 16.06 -1.26 1.89
CA ALA A 168 16.50 0.03 1.39
C ALA A 168 15.34 1.05 1.34
N ALA A 169 14.16 0.63 0.86
CA ALA A 169 12.98 1.48 0.78
C ALA A 169 12.44 1.92 2.15
N LEU A 170 12.49 1.02 3.13
CA LEU A 170 12.10 1.31 4.52
C LEU A 170 13.14 2.12 5.30
N GLY A 171 14.37 2.22 4.79
CA GLY A 171 15.49 2.80 5.54
C GLY A 171 15.94 1.94 6.72
N VAL A 172 15.81 0.61 6.64
CA VAL A 172 16.30 -0.33 7.66
C VAL A 172 17.84 -0.33 7.62
N PRO A 173 18.53 0.21 8.63
CA PRO A 173 19.98 0.40 8.58
C PRO A 173 20.71 -0.93 8.45
N GLY A 174 21.58 -1.04 7.43
CA GLY A 174 22.36 -2.26 7.19
C GLY A 174 21.52 -3.51 6.86
N GLY A 175 20.21 -3.35 6.61
CA GLY A 175 19.31 -4.48 6.42
C GLY A 175 19.08 -5.30 7.70
N ASP A 176 19.24 -4.70 8.87
CA ASP A 176 19.01 -5.35 10.17
C ASP A 176 17.66 -4.93 10.78
N PRO A 177 16.58 -5.70 10.55
CA PRO A 177 15.26 -5.38 11.10
C PRO A 177 15.21 -5.53 12.62
N VAL A 178 16.11 -6.31 13.24
CA VAL A 178 16.17 -6.48 14.69
C VAL A 178 16.73 -5.22 15.33
N ALA A 179 17.86 -4.71 14.82
CA ALA A 179 18.45 -3.45 15.29
C ALA A 179 17.49 -2.27 15.07
N TRP A 180 16.83 -2.21 13.91
CA TRP A 180 15.83 -1.19 13.61
C TRP A 180 14.66 -1.19 14.61
N ARG A 181 14.11 -2.36 14.95
CA ARG A 181 13.07 -2.50 15.98
C ARG A 181 13.56 -2.15 17.38
N ALA A 182 14.79 -2.52 17.73
CA ALA A 182 15.38 -2.17 19.02
C ALA A 182 15.51 -0.65 19.20
N GLU A 183 15.94 0.08 18.17
CA GLU A 183 16.02 1.55 18.23
C GLU A 183 14.64 2.20 18.25
N ARG A 184 13.66 1.65 17.51
CA ARG A 184 12.26 2.07 17.59
C ARG A 184 11.74 1.96 19.02
N LYS A 185 11.92 0.79 19.64
CA LYS A 185 11.49 0.53 21.02
C LYS A 185 12.12 1.50 22.01
N LYS A 186 13.42 1.75 21.89
CA LYS A 186 14.13 2.73 22.73
C LYS A 186 13.53 4.12 22.61
N THR A 187 13.23 4.56 21.39
CA THR A 187 12.62 5.87 21.13
C THR A 187 11.22 5.97 21.78
N LEU A 188 10.39 4.94 21.67
CA LEU A 188 9.07 4.91 22.32
C LEU A 188 9.17 4.88 23.86
N LEU A 189 10.19 4.22 24.42
CA LEU A 189 10.45 4.24 25.87
C LEU A 189 10.83 5.64 26.35
N ASP A 190 11.58 6.39 25.55
CA ASP A 190 11.93 7.78 25.87
C ASP A 190 10.70 8.71 25.74
N GLU A 191 9.86 8.52 24.72
CA GLU A 191 8.59 9.22 24.57
C GLU A 191 7.65 8.96 25.76
N LEU A 192 7.53 7.70 26.20
CA LEU A 192 6.70 7.30 27.36
C LEU A 192 7.15 7.96 28.66
N ARG A 193 8.44 8.28 28.81
CA ARG A 193 9.00 8.96 29.98
C ARG A 193 8.81 10.49 29.94
N SER A 194 8.38 11.04 28.80
CA SER A 194 8.19 12.47 28.67
C SER A 194 7.06 12.95 29.61
N PRO A 195 7.19 14.11 30.28
CA PRO A 195 6.19 14.58 31.24
C PRO A 195 4.77 14.71 30.66
N GLY A 196 4.64 15.10 29.39
CA GLY A 196 3.34 15.25 28.73
C GLY A 196 2.61 13.91 28.56
N VAL A 197 3.33 12.87 28.14
CA VAL A 197 2.74 11.55 27.91
C VAL A 197 2.54 10.78 29.21
N ALA A 198 3.45 10.91 30.18
CA ALA A 198 3.37 10.19 31.45
C ALA A 198 2.11 10.51 32.27
N HIS A 199 1.50 11.67 32.04
CA HIS A 199 0.26 12.10 32.70
C HIS A 199 -1.01 11.87 31.87
N ASP A 200 -0.88 11.53 30.59
CA ASP A 200 -2.00 11.15 29.72
C ASP A 200 -2.17 9.63 29.73
N VAL A 201 -3.26 9.15 30.35
CA VAL A 201 -3.54 7.70 30.48
C VAL A 201 -3.76 7.05 29.11
N VAL A 202 -4.36 7.75 28.15
CA VAL A 202 -4.63 7.20 26.81
C VAL A 202 -3.31 7.06 26.05
N GLN A 203 -2.52 8.12 25.97
CA GLN A 203 -1.24 8.09 25.26
C GLN A 203 -0.23 7.14 25.90
N SER A 204 -0.12 7.14 27.23
CA SER A 204 0.79 6.22 27.94
C SER A 204 0.38 4.76 27.80
N THR A 205 -0.93 4.45 27.79
CA THR A 205 -1.43 3.08 27.51
C THR A 205 -1.10 2.67 26.09
N ALA A 206 -1.36 3.56 25.11
CA ALA A 206 -1.06 3.31 23.71
C ALA A 206 0.42 2.99 23.47
N LEU A 207 1.34 3.79 24.03
CA LEU A 207 2.78 3.54 23.91
C LEU A 207 3.21 2.25 24.59
N ARG A 208 2.64 1.90 25.75
CA ARG A 208 2.97 0.64 26.44
C ARG A 208 2.59 -0.58 25.60
N THR A 209 1.43 -0.56 24.95
CA THR A 209 1.03 -1.62 24.01
C THR A 209 2.00 -1.71 22.84
N ARG A 210 2.32 -0.58 22.19
CA ARG A 210 3.28 -0.55 21.07
C ARG A 210 4.67 -1.07 21.45
N ILE A 211 5.17 -0.69 22.62
CA ILE A 211 6.46 -1.17 23.15
C ILE A 211 6.43 -2.69 23.39
N LEU A 212 5.31 -3.21 23.90
CA LEU A 212 5.12 -4.65 24.10
C LEU A 212 5.11 -5.40 22.77
N ASP A 213 4.43 -4.88 21.76
CA ASP A 213 4.34 -5.49 20.42
C ASP A 213 5.70 -5.55 19.71
N LEU A 214 6.62 -4.64 20.04
CA LEU A 214 8.00 -4.65 19.54
C LEU A 214 8.91 -5.68 20.25
N ASP A 215 8.56 -6.11 21.46
CA ASP A 215 9.37 -7.05 22.26
C ASP A 215 9.20 -8.52 21.87
N LEU A 216 8.22 -8.79 21.02
CA LEU A 216 7.96 -10.13 20.54
C LEU A 216 8.99 -10.45 19.44
N GLY A 217 10.00 -11.26 19.76
CA GLY A 217 10.92 -11.91 18.81
C GLY A 217 10.21 -12.90 17.86
N GLY A 218 8.97 -12.60 17.50
CA GLY A 218 8.03 -13.41 16.75
C GLY A 218 7.93 -13.01 15.27
N PRO A 219 6.89 -13.51 14.59
CA PRO A 219 6.79 -13.51 13.13
C PRO A 219 6.87 -12.12 12.48
N ALA A 220 6.46 -11.07 13.20
CA ALA A 220 6.47 -9.68 12.73
C ALA A 220 7.86 -9.13 12.35
N VAL A 221 8.96 -9.70 12.87
CA VAL A 221 10.32 -9.33 12.40
C VAL A 221 10.55 -9.86 10.98
N GLY A 222 10.04 -11.06 10.68
CA GLY A 222 10.20 -11.71 9.38
C GLY A 222 9.41 -11.00 8.26
N THR A 223 8.26 -10.40 8.59
CA THR A 223 7.39 -9.73 7.62
C THR A 223 7.99 -8.42 7.08
N VAL A 224 8.96 -7.82 7.77
CA VAL A 224 9.67 -6.62 7.31
C VAL A 224 10.43 -6.89 6.01
N GLY A 225 10.81 -8.13 5.73
CA GLY A 225 11.55 -8.50 4.51
C GLY A 225 10.69 -8.96 3.34
N VAL A 226 9.36 -9.03 3.51
CA VAL A 226 8.45 -9.62 2.51
C VAL A 226 8.00 -8.56 1.50
N ARG A 227 7.94 -8.97 0.23
CA ARG A 227 7.43 -8.18 -0.90
C ARG A 227 6.28 -8.94 -1.57
N MET A 228 5.13 -8.29 -1.74
CA MET A 228 4.00 -8.80 -2.53
C MET A 228 3.99 -8.09 -3.88
N LEU A 229 4.32 -8.79 -4.97
CA LEU A 229 4.36 -8.23 -6.33
C LEU A 229 3.06 -8.48 -7.08
N TYR A 230 2.39 -7.41 -7.47
CA TYR A 230 1.19 -7.40 -8.30
C TYR A 230 1.57 -7.06 -9.74
N ARG A 231 1.10 -7.86 -10.71
CA ARG A 231 1.34 -7.63 -12.13
C ARG A 231 0.12 -8.03 -12.96
N PHE A 232 -0.62 -7.04 -13.44
CA PHE A 232 -1.79 -7.22 -14.30
C PHE A 232 -2.06 -5.95 -15.10
N ALA A 233 -3.00 -5.99 -16.03
CA ALA A 233 -3.48 -4.75 -16.66
C ALA A 233 -4.82 -4.36 -16.05
N LEU A 234 -5.00 -3.07 -15.79
CA LEU A 234 -6.29 -2.51 -15.42
C LEU A 234 -7.22 -2.67 -16.62
N HIS A 235 -8.24 -3.51 -16.45
CA HIS A 235 -9.27 -3.78 -17.43
C HIS A 235 -10.61 -3.25 -16.92
N GLY A 236 -11.21 -2.30 -17.62
CA GLY A 236 -12.45 -1.68 -17.17
C GLY A 236 -12.58 -0.20 -17.51
N PRO A 237 -13.61 0.46 -16.96
CA PRO A 237 -13.89 1.85 -17.26
C PRO A 237 -12.73 2.74 -16.83
N GLY A 238 -12.42 3.71 -17.69
CA GLY A 238 -11.43 4.74 -17.40
C GLY A 238 -11.84 6.08 -17.96
N THR A 239 -11.26 7.13 -17.40
CA THR A 239 -11.39 8.50 -17.90
C THR A 239 -10.02 9.17 -17.87
N ALA A 240 -9.85 10.14 -18.76
CA ALA A 240 -8.66 10.98 -18.79
C ALA A 240 -9.07 12.43 -19.05
N SER A 241 -8.46 13.35 -18.31
CA SER A 241 -8.59 14.79 -18.51
C SER A 241 -7.20 15.40 -18.59
N ASP A 242 -6.97 16.22 -19.60
CA ASP A 242 -5.74 16.99 -19.81
C ASP A 242 -6.11 18.35 -20.40
N ALA A 243 -6.59 19.26 -19.54
CA ALA A 243 -7.14 20.53 -19.98
C ALA A 243 -6.08 21.47 -20.58
N GLN A 244 -4.80 21.22 -20.29
CA GLN A 244 -3.67 22.04 -20.71
C GLN A 244 -2.89 21.43 -21.88
N GLY A 245 -3.25 20.24 -22.36
CA GLY A 245 -2.55 19.55 -23.44
C GLY A 245 -1.10 19.22 -23.06
N ILE A 246 -0.88 18.81 -21.81
CA ILE A 246 0.44 18.44 -21.28
C ILE A 246 0.90 17.10 -21.86
N LEU A 247 -0.04 16.19 -22.11
CA LEU A 247 0.25 14.87 -22.63
C LEU A 247 0.54 14.95 -24.14
N PRO A 248 1.54 14.19 -24.64
CA PRO A 248 1.90 14.23 -26.05
C PRO A 248 0.92 13.48 -26.98
N GLY A 249 -0.11 12.85 -26.41
CA GLY A 249 -1.16 12.12 -27.11
C GLY A 249 -2.36 11.91 -26.22
N THR A 250 -3.45 11.39 -26.79
CA THR A 250 -4.69 11.16 -26.02
C THR A 250 -4.61 9.80 -25.31
N PRO A 251 -4.77 9.71 -23.99
CA PRO A 251 -4.86 8.43 -23.30
C PRO A 251 -5.98 7.55 -23.88
N LYS A 252 -5.65 6.31 -24.23
CA LYS A 252 -6.63 5.33 -24.67
C LYS A 252 -7.29 4.70 -23.45
N VAL A 253 -8.36 5.32 -22.98
CA VAL A 253 -9.07 4.91 -21.76
C VAL A 253 -9.78 3.57 -21.91
N ASP A 254 -10.14 3.19 -23.13
CA ASP A 254 -10.77 1.89 -23.44
C ASP A 254 -9.74 0.75 -23.57
N ASP A 255 -8.46 1.05 -23.73
CA ASP A 255 -7.39 0.06 -23.75
C ASP A 255 -7.05 -0.39 -22.32
N ASP A 256 -6.46 -1.58 -22.21
CA ASP A 256 -5.90 -2.07 -20.95
C ASP A 256 -4.66 -1.24 -20.55
N TRP A 257 -4.54 -0.90 -19.26
CA TRP A 257 -3.38 -0.17 -18.73
C TRP A 257 -2.52 -1.12 -17.90
N PRO A 258 -1.34 -1.57 -18.40
CA PRO A 258 -0.43 -2.39 -17.63
C PRO A 258 -0.06 -1.72 -16.30
N LEU A 259 -0.18 -2.45 -15.21
CA LEU A 259 0.13 -2.04 -13.86
C LEU A 259 1.01 -3.11 -13.22
N GLU A 260 2.19 -2.71 -12.79
CA GLU A 260 3.07 -3.53 -11.97
C GLU A 260 3.45 -2.74 -10.73
N PHE A 261 3.20 -3.29 -9.55
CA PHE A 261 3.65 -2.68 -8.32
C PHE A 261 3.87 -3.74 -7.26
N TRP A 262 4.71 -3.41 -6.29
CA TRP A 262 4.80 -4.19 -5.07
C TRP A 262 4.44 -3.35 -3.87
N VAL A 263 3.91 -4.03 -2.85
CA VAL A 263 3.82 -3.53 -1.48
C VAL A 263 4.59 -4.47 -0.57
N GLY A 264 5.35 -3.91 0.34
CA GLY A 264 6.25 -4.71 1.16
C GLY A 264 6.79 -3.94 2.36
N GLY A 265 7.53 -4.64 3.20
CA GLY A 265 8.19 -3.99 4.32
C GLY A 265 7.22 -3.55 5.41
N TRP A 266 6.45 -4.50 5.93
CA TRP A 266 5.43 -4.17 6.92
C TRP A 266 6.02 -3.75 8.27
N ASP A 267 5.88 -2.47 8.61
CA ASP A 267 6.08 -1.92 9.95
C ASP A 267 4.82 -2.13 10.78
N ALA A 268 4.80 -3.21 11.57
CA ALA A 268 3.70 -3.55 12.47
C ALA A 268 3.42 -2.46 13.53
N ASP A 269 4.43 -1.68 13.92
CA ASP A 269 4.28 -0.61 14.91
C ASP A 269 3.60 0.60 14.29
N ALA A 270 4.03 1.04 13.11
CA ALA A 270 3.43 2.21 12.45
C ALA A 270 2.20 1.90 11.60
N PHE A 271 1.93 0.62 11.34
CA PHE A 271 1.00 0.14 10.33
C PHE A 271 1.29 0.67 8.93
N CYS A 272 2.57 0.76 8.55
CA CYS A 272 2.98 1.25 7.24
C CYS A 272 3.76 0.21 6.43
N MET A 273 3.54 0.23 5.11
CA MET A 273 4.31 -0.49 4.09
C MET A 273 4.93 0.51 3.13
N PHE A 274 5.89 0.06 2.35
CA PHE A 274 6.32 0.78 1.16
C PHE A 274 5.63 0.23 -0.09
N MET A 275 5.21 1.12 -0.98
CA MET A 275 4.66 0.82 -2.29
C MET A 275 5.60 1.36 -3.36
N ARG A 276 5.87 0.57 -4.39
CA ARG A 276 6.58 1.02 -5.61
C ARG A 276 6.02 0.33 -6.82
N GLY A 277 5.82 1.07 -7.90
CA GLY A 277 5.29 0.49 -9.12
C GLY A 277 5.44 1.35 -10.35
N THR A 278 4.87 0.86 -11.45
CA THR A 278 4.77 1.52 -12.73
C THR A 278 3.37 1.31 -13.28
N LEU A 279 2.76 2.41 -13.76
CA LEU A 279 1.57 2.39 -14.60
C LEU A 279 1.97 2.73 -16.03
N THR A 280 1.54 1.93 -17.00
CA THR A 280 1.67 2.22 -18.43
C THR A 280 0.32 2.63 -19.00
N VAL A 281 0.27 3.82 -19.60
CA VAL A 281 -0.92 4.38 -20.23
C VAL A 281 -0.70 4.44 -21.74
N PRO A 282 -1.42 3.65 -22.54
CA PRO A 282 -1.35 3.71 -23.99
C PRO A 282 -1.86 5.05 -24.51
N LEU A 283 -1.17 5.61 -25.51
CA LEU A 283 -1.53 6.88 -26.15
C LEU A 283 -1.94 6.66 -27.62
N GLY A 284 -2.92 7.46 -28.06
CA GLY A 284 -3.39 7.56 -29.46
C GLY A 284 -2.73 8.68 -30.23
#